data_AF-A0A6L7YEC2-F1
#
_entry.id   AF-A0A6L7YEC2-F1
#
_cell.length_a   1.000
_cell.length_b   1.000
_cell.length_c   1.000
_cell.angle_alpha   90.00
_cell.angle_beta   90.00
_cell.angle_gamma   90.00
#
_symmetry.space_group_name_H-M   'P 1'
#
loop_
_entity.id
_entity.type
_entity.pdbx_description
1 polymer ?
#
loop_
_entity_poly.entity_id
_entity_poly.type
_entity_poly.pdbx_seq_one_letter_code
_entity_poly.pdbx_strand_id
1 'polypeptide(L)'
;MPLILVAGSPEAGATTVAAGLAHRLAAAGRPARLERLAGDTRAEADATAFAAIEFARAGGAPVEAAALAAEGDDVVIAEAPAGAAGAALAAELGARLLSVSREGAGDPGASNGAIALATHARAGGPLALPEDRLLAAPTVGTLIEASRAQVLARSTEGDAAICEHIVVGPIASDAGDAYFERFPRSAVVTRAEKVDVALAALRVEPECLILSGGGEPSPYLLDRIASARRTTLLLAPEGTVETVRDIEGSFGRSAFAGEAKAERAGELMAAAIDDETLASLLAD
;
A
#
# COMPACT_ATOMS: atom_id res chain seq x y z
N MET A 1 21.94 6.75 -20.08
CA MET A 1 21.24 5.83 -19.14
C MET A 1 19.95 6.52 -18.76
N PRO A 2 18.79 5.90 -19.03
CA PRO A 2 17.51 6.55 -18.78
C PRO A 2 17.28 6.72 -17.28
N LEU A 3 17.05 7.97 -16.86
CA LEU A 3 16.61 8.34 -15.53
C LEU A 3 15.16 8.81 -15.62
N ILE A 4 14.27 8.15 -14.87
CA ILE A 4 12.85 8.50 -14.78
C ILE A 4 12.60 9.07 -13.38
N LEU A 5 12.16 10.31 -13.33
CA LEU A 5 11.69 10.94 -12.10
C LEU A 5 10.17 10.75 -11.99
N VAL A 6 9.73 10.06 -10.95
CA VAL A 6 8.30 9.93 -10.60
C VAL A 6 7.97 10.98 -9.56
N ALA A 7 7.08 11.91 -9.89
CA ALA A 7 6.70 13.00 -8.99
C ALA A 7 5.18 13.17 -8.95
N GLY A 8 4.65 13.45 -7.76
CA GLY A 8 3.21 13.67 -7.59
C GLY A 8 2.91 14.49 -6.35
N SER A 9 1.65 14.92 -6.24
CA SER A 9 1.15 15.53 -5.00
C SER A 9 1.06 14.50 -3.86
N PRO A 10 0.97 14.93 -2.59
CA PRO A 10 0.69 14.02 -1.48
C PRO A 10 -0.52 13.13 -1.77
N GLU A 11 -0.41 11.85 -1.42
CA GLU A 11 -1.45 10.83 -1.65
C GLU A 11 -1.80 10.57 -3.13
N ALA A 12 -1.01 11.07 -4.10
CA ALA A 12 -1.22 10.76 -5.52
C ALA A 12 -0.85 9.31 -5.89
N GLY A 13 -0.16 8.58 -5.02
CA GLY A 13 0.28 7.21 -5.30
C GLY A 13 1.60 7.11 -6.07
N ALA A 14 2.49 8.10 -5.97
CA ALA A 14 3.79 8.11 -6.63
C ALA A 14 4.64 6.87 -6.30
N THR A 15 4.68 6.44 -5.04
CA THR A 15 5.37 5.23 -4.58
C THR A 15 4.87 3.97 -5.30
N THR A 16 3.54 3.81 -5.40
CA THR A 16 2.90 2.72 -6.15
C THR A 16 3.28 2.76 -7.63
N VAL A 17 3.30 3.94 -8.23
CA VAL A 17 3.67 4.13 -9.64
C VAL A 17 5.15 3.80 -9.87
N ALA A 18 6.04 4.23 -8.99
CA ALA A 18 7.47 3.95 -9.09
C ALA A 18 7.75 2.44 -8.98
N ALA A 19 7.15 1.76 -7.99
CA ALA A 19 7.25 0.31 -7.84
C ALA A 19 6.63 -0.45 -9.02
N GLY A 20 5.43 -0.07 -9.47
CA GLY A 20 4.76 -0.69 -10.61
C GLY A 20 5.53 -0.49 -11.92
N LEU A 21 6.16 0.67 -12.12
CA LEU A 21 7.02 0.94 -13.26
C LEU A 21 8.28 0.06 -13.21
N ALA A 22 8.91 -0.08 -12.04
CA ALA A 22 10.05 -0.98 -11.86
C ALA A 22 9.68 -2.43 -12.20
N HIS A 23 8.49 -2.90 -11.79
CA HIS A 23 7.98 -4.21 -12.17
C HIS A 23 7.80 -4.34 -13.69
N ARG A 24 7.19 -3.33 -14.33
CA ARG A 24 6.96 -3.29 -15.77
C ARG A 24 8.28 -3.35 -16.56
N LEU A 25 9.34 -2.73 -16.04
CA LEU A 25 10.69 -2.78 -16.60
C LEU A 25 11.32 -4.16 -16.46
N ALA A 26 11.24 -4.76 -15.27
CA ALA A 26 11.73 -6.10 -15.02
C ALA A 26 11.06 -7.12 -15.96
N ALA A 27 9.74 -7.03 -16.14
CA ALA A 27 8.98 -7.86 -17.08
C ALA A 27 9.41 -7.67 -18.55
N ALA A 28 9.89 -6.47 -18.92
CA ALA A 28 10.46 -6.17 -20.23
C ALA A 28 11.94 -6.61 -20.37
N GLY A 29 12.48 -7.32 -19.38
CA GLY A 29 13.89 -7.76 -19.37
C GLY A 29 14.87 -6.62 -19.13
N ARG A 30 14.42 -5.50 -18.55
CA ARG A 30 15.28 -4.35 -18.27
C ARG A 30 15.43 -4.16 -16.76
N PRO A 31 16.62 -4.43 -16.19
CA PRO A 31 16.84 -4.22 -14.77
C PRO A 31 16.67 -2.74 -14.43
N ALA A 32 16.04 -2.50 -13.28
CA ALA A 32 15.80 -1.15 -12.77
C ALA A 32 16.41 -0.99 -11.38
N ARG A 33 16.96 0.20 -11.16
CA ARG A 33 17.34 0.69 -9.84
C ARG A 33 16.24 1.65 -9.37
N LEU A 34 15.55 1.29 -8.30
CA LEU A 34 14.44 2.04 -7.73
C LEU A 34 14.92 2.78 -6.49
N GLU A 35 14.89 4.11 -6.51
CA GLU A 35 15.42 4.96 -5.46
C GLU A 35 14.39 5.96 -4.98
N ARG A 36 14.49 6.32 -3.69
CA ARG A 36 13.64 7.33 -3.06
C ARG A 36 14.48 8.55 -2.72
N LEU A 37 14.09 9.73 -3.21
CA LEU A 37 14.79 10.97 -2.88
C LEU A 37 14.52 11.42 -1.44
N ALA A 38 15.53 11.98 -0.77
CA ALA A 38 15.34 12.67 0.50
C ALA A 38 14.47 13.94 0.33
N GLY A 39 13.81 14.39 1.40
CA GLY A 39 13.12 15.69 1.41
C GLY A 39 11.70 15.71 2.01
N ASP A 40 11.19 14.58 2.50
CA ASP A 40 9.96 14.54 3.28
C ASP A 40 9.98 13.43 4.35
N THR A 41 8.92 13.37 5.18
CA THR A 41 8.81 12.46 6.32
C THR A 41 8.58 10.99 5.95
N ARG A 42 8.21 10.69 4.69
CA ARG A 42 7.94 9.32 4.23
C ARG A 42 9.16 8.67 3.59
N ALA A 43 10.17 9.47 3.22
CA ALA A 43 11.33 9.02 2.47
C ALA A 43 12.01 7.77 3.05
N GLU A 44 12.23 7.70 4.38
CA GLU A 44 12.87 6.53 5.01
C GLU A 44 12.04 5.25 4.86
N ALA A 45 10.74 5.34 5.11
CA ALA A 45 9.83 4.21 5.02
C ALA A 45 9.67 3.73 3.57
N ASP A 46 9.51 4.67 2.63
CA ASP A 46 9.37 4.37 1.20
C ASP A 46 10.68 3.74 0.65
N ALA A 47 11.85 4.25 1.03
CA ALA A 47 13.14 3.69 0.63
C ALA A 47 13.32 2.26 1.16
N THR A 48 12.93 2.02 2.41
CA THR A 48 12.94 0.67 3.01
C THR A 48 12.00 -0.27 2.25
N ALA A 49 10.80 0.20 1.90
CA ALA A 49 9.84 -0.57 1.11
C ALA A 49 10.40 -0.92 -0.27
N PHE A 50 11.08 0.00 -0.95
CA PHE A 50 11.73 -0.27 -2.24
C PHE A 50 12.84 -1.33 -2.13
N ALA A 51 13.63 -1.35 -1.06
CA ALA A 51 14.65 -2.38 -0.85
C ALA A 51 14.10 -3.77 -0.54
N ALA A 52 12.82 -3.88 -0.17
CA ALA A 52 12.16 -5.16 0.03
C ALA A 52 11.62 -5.78 -1.27
N ILE A 53 11.63 -5.05 -2.39
CA ILE A 53 11.12 -5.52 -3.68
C ILE A 53 12.17 -6.37 -4.39
N GLU A 54 11.82 -7.60 -4.78
CA GLU A 54 12.79 -8.54 -5.35
C GLU A 54 13.17 -8.25 -6.82
N PHE A 55 12.25 -7.66 -7.58
CA PHE A 55 12.44 -7.41 -9.03
C PHE A 55 13.18 -6.10 -9.35
N ALA A 56 13.58 -5.32 -8.35
CA ALA A 56 14.30 -4.07 -8.51
C ALA A 56 15.47 -3.96 -7.52
N ARG A 57 16.52 -3.22 -7.88
CA ARG A 57 17.62 -2.90 -6.95
C ARG A 57 17.29 -1.59 -6.24
N ALA A 58 17.47 -1.52 -4.92
CA ALA A 58 17.31 -0.27 -4.18
C ALA A 58 18.31 -0.19 -3.01
N GLY A 59 18.72 1.03 -2.64
CA GLY A 59 19.68 1.24 -1.55
C GLY A 59 19.10 1.09 -0.14
N GLY A 60 17.77 1.15 0.02
CA GLY A 60 17.09 1.04 1.32
C GLY A 60 17.14 2.29 2.19
N ALA A 61 17.76 3.36 1.71
CA ALA A 61 17.83 4.66 2.38
C ALA A 61 17.55 5.78 1.39
N PRO A 62 16.97 6.92 1.84
CA PRO A 62 16.78 8.07 0.98
C PRO A 62 18.10 8.56 0.40
N VAL A 63 18.08 8.96 -0.87
CA VAL A 63 19.26 9.48 -1.57
C VAL A 63 19.08 10.96 -1.90
N GLU A 64 20.17 11.72 -1.85
CA GLU A 64 20.18 13.10 -2.34
C GLU A 64 20.10 13.11 -3.87
N ALA A 65 19.41 14.09 -4.45
CA ALA A 65 19.23 14.19 -5.90
C ALA A 65 20.57 14.21 -6.65
N ALA A 66 21.57 14.92 -6.13
CA ALA A 66 22.92 14.97 -6.69
C ALA A 66 23.68 13.62 -6.62
N ALA A 67 23.25 12.70 -5.76
CA ALA A 67 23.83 11.37 -5.59
C ALA A 67 23.19 10.31 -6.50
N LEU A 68 22.18 10.67 -7.30
CA LEU A 68 21.72 9.86 -8.43
C LEU A 68 22.79 9.91 -9.54
N ALA A 69 23.99 9.43 -9.24
CA ALA A 69 25.04 9.26 -10.23
C ALA A 69 24.58 8.21 -11.23
N ALA A 70 24.58 8.59 -12.51
CA ALA A 70 24.25 7.73 -13.62
C ALA A 70 25.41 6.75 -13.90
N GLU A 71 25.64 5.80 -13.00
CA GLU A 71 26.64 4.75 -13.18
C GLU A 71 25.95 3.40 -13.36
N GLY A 72 26.18 2.78 -14.53
CA GLY A 72 25.68 1.44 -14.85
C GLY A 72 24.83 1.37 -16.13
N ASP A 73 24.33 0.16 -16.40
CA ASP A 73 23.45 -0.13 -17.54
C ASP A 73 21.96 -0.18 -17.13
N ASP A 74 21.67 -0.06 -15.82
CA ASP A 74 20.32 -0.17 -15.26
C ASP A 74 19.50 1.11 -15.53
N VAL A 75 18.17 0.96 -15.66
CA VAL A 75 17.27 2.13 -15.71
C VAL A 75 17.07 2.64 -14.29
N VAL A 76 17.27 3.93 -14.04
CA VAL A 76 17.03 4.49 -12.70
C VAL A 76 15.64 5.08 -12.64
N ILE A 77 14.85 4.64 -11.66
CA ILE A 77 13.57 5.24 -11.29
C ILE A 77 13.78 5.93 -9.94
N ALA A 78 13.55 7.23 -9.89
CA ALA A 78 13.65 8.01 -8.66
C ALA A 78 12.27 8.57 -8.28
N GLU A 79 11.76 8.23 -7.09
CA GLU A 79 10.58 8.89 -6.54
C GLU A 79 10.99 10.21 -5.85
N ALA A 80 10.43 11.32 -6.33
CA ALA A 80 10.62 12.65 -5.76
C ALA A 80 9.80 12.85 -4.46
N PRO A 81 10.22 13.78 -3.59
CA PRO A 81 9.44 14.12 -2.40
C PRO A 81 8.02 14.58 -2.78
N ALA A 82 7.06 14.27 -1.93
CA ALA A 82 5.66 14.60 -2.19
C ALA A 82 5.47 16.12 -2.33
N GLY A 83 4.88 16.56 -3.44
CA GLY A 83 4.68 17.99 -3.72
C GLY A 83 5.93 18.74 -4.15
N ALA A 84 7.06 18.07 -4.40
CA ALA A 84 8.23 18.70 -5.01
C ALA A 84 7.91 19.25 -6.41
N ALA A 85 8.66 20.26 -6.84
CA ALA A 85 8.56 20.82 -8.19
C ALA A 85 9.16 19.85 -9.23
N GLY A 86 8.42 18.77 -9.54
CA GLY A 86 8.89 17.65 -10.35
C GLY A 86 9.49 18.05 -11.70
N ALA A 87 8.89 19.03 -12.39
CA ALA A 87 9.42 19.53 -13.67
C ALA A 87 10.80 20.21 -13.54
N ALA A 88 11.02 21.00 -12.48
CA ALA A 88 12.30 21.65 -12.25
C ALA A 88 13.38 20.64 -11.86
N LEU A 89 13.03 19.70 -10.99
CA LEU A 89 13.94 18.64 -10.55
C LEU A 89 14.29 17.67 -11.68
N ALA A 90 13.33 17.31 -12.54
CA ALA A 90 13.59 16.50 -13.71
C ALA A 90 14.54 17.20 -14.68
N ALA A 91 14.35 18.52 -14.91
CA ALA A 91 15.24 19.30 -15.76
C ALA A 91 16.67 19.40 -15.18
N GLU A 92 16.81 19.57 -13.86
CA GLU A 92 18.11 19.58 -13.17
C GLU A 92 18.85 18.24 -13.30
N LEU A 93 18.12 17.14 -13.17
CA LEU A 93 18.67 15.79 -13.23
C LEU A 93 18.84 15.25 -14.66
N GLY A 94 18.32 15.96 -15.68
CA GLY A 94 18.21 15.42 -17.03
C GLY A 94 17.31 14.18 -17.11
N ALA A 95 16.32 14.09 -16.23
CA ALA A 95 15.41 12.95 -16.11
C ALA A 95 14.16 13.12 -16.99
N ARG A 96 13.58 12.01 -17.44
CA ARG A 96 12.20 11.96 -17.94
C ARG A 96 11.22 12.05 -16.79
N LEU A 97 10.25 12.96 -16.87
CA LEU A 97 9.25 13.14 -15.83
C LEU A 97 8.03 12.25 -16.09
N LEU A 98 7.70 11.40 -15.12
CA LEU A 98 6.41 10.76 -14.96
C LEU A 98 5.63 11.50 -13.85
N SER A 99 4.72 12.38 -14.26
CA SER A 99 3.83 13.13 -13.36
C SER A 99 2.70 12.23 -12.90
N VAL A 100 2.46 12.17 -11.59
CA VAL A 100 1.42 11.35 -10.97
C VAL A 100 0.42 12.25 -10.28
N SER A 101 -0.85 12.14 -10.66
CA SER A 101 -1.95 12.88 -10.04
C SER A 101 -3.15 11.98 -9.82
N ARG A 102 -3.98 12.32 -8.82
CA ARG A 102 -5.29 11.67 -8.66
C ARG A 102 -6.21 12.16 -9.79
N GLU A 103 -7.06 11.28 -10.31
CA GLU A 103 -8.09 11.68 -11.27
C GLU A 103 -8.90 12.88 -10.72
N GLY A 104 -8.98 13.96 -11.51
CA GLY A 104 -9.66 15.20 -11.13
C GLY A 104 -8.84 16.18 -10.29
N ALA A 105 -7.68 15.78 -9.74
CA ALA A 105 -6.67 16.71 -9.25
C ALA A 105 -5.88 17.21 -10.47
N GLY A 106 -6.03 18.48 -10.84
CA GLY A 106 -5.38 19.06 -12.02
C GLY A 106 -3.88 18.73 -12.08
N ASP A 107 -3.33 18.54 -13.27
CA ASP A 107 -1.95 18.10 -13.48
C ASP A 107 -0.95 19.13 -12.94
N PRO A 108 -0.23 18.84 -11.83
CA PRO A 108 0.74 19.77 -11.26
C PRO A 108 2.02 19.89 -12.13
N GLY A 109 2.16 19.06 -13.17
CA GLY A 109 3.37 18.89 -13.96
C GLY A 109 3.15 18.93 -15.47
N ALA A 110 2.13 19.65 -15.96
CA ALA A 110 1.86 19.85 -17.39
C ALA A 110 2.97 20.70 -18.06
N SER A 111 4.18 20.14 -18.15
CA SER A 111 5.31 20.67 -18.89
C SER A 111 5.47 19.89 -20.19
N ASN A 112 6.08 20.53 -21.18
CA ASN A 112 6.31 19.92 -22.49
C ASN A 112 7.30 18.75 -22.33
N GLY A 113 6.85 17.52 -22.57
CA GLY A 113 7.66 16.29 -22.48
C GLY A 113 7.48 15.44 -21.22
N ALA A 114 6.62 15.85 -20.27
CA ALA A 114 6.22 14.99 -19.16
C ALA A 114 5.14 13.99 -19.61
N ILE A 115 5.22 12.75 -19.12
CA ILE A 115 4.11 11.80 -19.22
C ILE A 115 3.27 11.92 -17.95
N ALA A 116 1.98 12.16 -18.09
CA ALA A 116 1.06 12.25 -16.98
C ALA A 116 0.32 10.91 -16.80
N LEU A 117 0.33 10.37 -15.59
CA LEU A 117 -0.38 9.16 -15.20
C LEU A 117 -1.38 9.49 -14.08
N ALA A 118 -2.65 9.20 -14.34
CA ALA A 118 -3.73 9.40 -13.39
C ALA A 118 -3.89 8.16 -12.49
N THR A 119 -4.00 8.36 -11.18
CA THR A 119 -4.34 7.31 -10.21
C THR A 119 -5.74 7.51 -9.67
N HIS A 120 -6.29 6.48 -9.01
CA HIS A 120 -7.67 6.51 -8.49
C HIS A 120 -8.70 6.77 -9.60
N ALA A 121 -8.40 6.36 -10.83
CA ALA A 121 -9.32 6.50 -11.94
C ALA A 121 -10.55 5.62 -11.72
N ARG A 122 -11.73 6.06 -12.18
CA ARG A 122 -12.95 5.23 -12.12
C ARG A 122 -12.81 3.91 -12.88
N ALA A 123 -12.03 3.90 -13.94
CA ALA A 123 -11.70 2.72 -14.73
C ALA A 123 -10.22 2.79 -15.14
N GLY A 124 -9.57 1.63 -15.18
CA GLY A 124 -8.19 1.52 -15.67
C GLY A 124 -8.12 1.70 -17.18
N GLY A 125 -6.98 2.19 -17.67
CA GLY A 125 -6.74 2.40 -19.10
C GLY A 125 -5.34 2.97 -19.36
N PRO A 126 -5.05 3.38 -20.60
CA PRO A 126 -3.78 4.00 -20.95
C PRO A 126 -3.50 5.20 -20.04
N LEU A 127 -2.35 5.18 -19.36
CA LEU A 127 -1.93 6.18 -18.38
C LEU A 127 -2.93 6.44 -17.23
N ALA A 128 -3.77 5.45 -16.91
CA ALA A 128 -4.77 5.54 -15.85
C ALA A 128 -4.80 4.28 -14.99
N LEU A 129 -4.40 4.40 -13.73
CA LEU A 129 -4.52 3.34 -12.72
C LEU A 129 -5.85 3.48 -11.96
N PRO A 130 -6.69 2.44 -11.93
CA PRO A 130 -7.91 2.48 -11.15
C PRO A 130 -7.59 2.41 -9.65
N GLU A 131 -8.58 2.76 -8.83
CA GLU A 131 -8.51 2.42 -7.41
C GLU A 131 -8.54 0.89 -7.23
N ASP A 132 -7.58 0.38 -6.45
CA ASP A 132 -7.43 -1.05 -6.21
C ASP A 132 -7.44 -1.34 -4.71
N ARG A 133 -8.23 -2.35 -4.33
CA ARG A 133 -8.47 -2.69 -2.94
C ARG A 133 -7.21 -3.16 -2.22
N LEU A 134 -6.38 -3.98 -2.86
CA LEU A 134 -5.15 -4.50 -2.27
C LEU A 134 -4.14 -3.37 -2.06
N LEU A 135 -4.02 -2.46 -3.04
CA LEU A 135 -3.13 -1.31 -2.92
C LEU A 135 -3.58 -0.36 -1.82
N ALA A 136 -4.89 -0.13 -1.70
CA ALA A 136 -5.48 0.73 -0.67
C ALA A 136 -5.55 0.07 0.72
N ALA A 137 -5.38 -1.26 0.82
CA ALA A 137 -5.58 -2.00 2.04
C ALA A 137 -4.53 -1.65 3.12
N PRO A 138 -4.95 -1.41 4.38
CA PRO A 138 -4.06 -1.26 5.51
C PRO A 138 -3.43 -2.60 5.91
N THR A 139 -2.28 -2.51 6.59
CA THR A 139 -1.74 -3.66 7.33
C THR A 139 -2.32 -3.71 8.74
N VAL A 140 -2.21 -4.85 9.42
CA VAL A 140 -2.55 -5.01 10.84
C VAL A 140 -1.84 -3.96 11.70
N GLY A 141 -0.56 -3.64 11.41
CA GLY A 141 0.16 -2.59 12.10
C GLY A 141 -0.53 -1.22 12.00
N THR A 142 -0.97 -0.84 10.78
CA THR A 142 -1.74 0.39 10.57
C THR A 142 -3.06 0.37 11.34
N LEU A 143 -3.75 -0.78 11.40
CA LEU A 143 -4.99 -0.92 12.15
C LEU A 143 -4.77 -0.76 13.67
N ILE A 144 -3.68 -1.30 14.22
CA ILE A 144 -3.29 -1.14 15.63
C ILE A 144 -3.09 0.34 15.96
N GLU A 145 -2.34 1.06 15.14
CA GLU A 145 -2.07 2.49 15.34
C GLU A 145 -3.36 3.32 15.26
N ALA A 146 -4.18 3.06 14.24
CA ALA A 146 -5.42 3.81 14.00
C ALA A 146 -6.45 3.60 15.12
N SER A 147 -6.65 2.35 15.56
CA SER A 147 -7.61 2.00 16.60
C SER A 147 -7.08 2.16 18.03
N ARG A 148 -5.77 2.42 18.20
CA ARG A 148 -5.08 2.43 19.51
C ARG A 148 -5.33 1.16 20.33
N ALA A 149 -5.60 0.06 19.64
CA ALA A 149 -5.99 -1.17 20.27
C ALA A 149 -4.79 -1.84 20.97
N GLN A 150 -5.07 -2.48 22.10
CA GLN A 150 -4.11 -3.35 22.75
C GLN A 150 -3.96 -4.64 21.92
N VAL A 151 -2.73 -5.01 21.60
CA VAL A 151 -2.43 -6.30 20.97
C VAL A 151 -2.47 -7.41 22.02
N LEU A 152 -3.36 -8.38 21.85
CA LEU A 152 -3.51 -9.51 22.77
C LEU A 152 -2.83 -10.78 22.26
N ALA A 153 -2.83 -10.99 20.95
CA ALA A 153 -2.12 -12.06 20.28
C ALA A 153 -1.72 -11.61 18.87
N ARG A 154 -0.56 -12.05 18.38
CA ARG A 154 -0.06 -11.75 17.03
C ARG A 154 -0.10 -13.00 16.17
N SER A 155 -0.51 -12.84 14.91
CA SER A 155 -0.40 -13.88 13.90
C SER A 155 1.06 -14.18 13.53
N THR A 156 1.28 -15.22 12.73
CA THR A 156 2.62 -15.54 12.20
C THR A 156 3.14 -14.46 11.24
N GLU A 157 2.24 -13.83 10.48
CA GLU A 157 2.55 -12.74 9.56
C GLU A 157 2.73 -11.39 10.30
N GLY A 158 2.25 -11.31 11.54
CA GLY A 158 2.42 -10.16 12.40
C GLY A 158 1.78 -8.88 11.85
N ASP A 159 2.48 -7.76 12.01
CA ASP A 159 1.98 -6.42 11.65
C ASP A 159 1.96 -6.15 10.14
N ALA A 160 2.60 -7.01 9.34
CA ALA A 160 2.64 -6.88 7.88
C ALA A 160 1.39 -7.45 7.20
N ALA A 161 0.58 -8.26 7.90
CA ALA A 161 -0.62 -8.87 7.34
C ALA A 161 -1.59 -7.82 6.78
N ILE A 162 -2.08 -8.02 5.55
CA ILE A 162 -2.89 -7.05 4.81
C ILE A 162 -4.38 -7.31 5.01
N CYS A 163 -5.14 -6.27 5.37
CA CYS A 163 -6.59 -6.35 5.58
C CYS A 163 -7.36 -5.60 4.46
N GLU A 164 -7.92 -6.32 3.50
CA GLU A 164 -8.66 -5.75 2.36
C GLU A 164 -10.12 -5.39 2.64
N HIS A 165 -10.66 -5.96 3.72
CA HIS A 165 -12.05 -5.81 4.09
C HIS A 165 -12.16 -5.48 5.57
N ILE A 166 -12.90 -4.43 5.90
CA ILE A 166 -13.42 -4.22 7.26
C ILE A 166 -14.79 -4.87 7.33
N VAL A 167 -14.99 -5.77 8.29
CA VAL A 167 -16.22 -6.52 8.48
C VAL A 167 -16.72 -6.30 9.89
N VAL A 168 -17.93 -5.75 10.04
CA VAL A 168 -18.57 -5.62 11.35
C VAL A 168 -19.30 -6.91 11.69
N GLY A 169 -19.03 -7.45 12.87
CA GLY A 169 -19.65 -8.67 13.37
C GLY A 169 -21.18 -8.52 13.45
N PRO A 170 -21.96 -9.53 13.02
CA PRO A 170 -23.41 -9.49 13.08
C PRO A 170 -23.94 -9.50 14.52
N ILE A 171 -25.24 -9.24 14.67
CA ILE A 171 -25.92 -9.25 15.98
C ILE A 171 -25.93 -10.65 16.60
N ALA A 172 -26.02 -11.69 15.77
CA ALA A 172 -26.05 -13.11 16.17
C ALA A 172 -25.17 -13.95 15.24
N SER A 173 -24.64 -15.05 15.77
CA SER A 173 -23.70 -15.97 15.09
C SER A 173 -24.37 -17.06 14.26
N ASP A 174 -25.70 -17.09 14.16
CA ASP A 174 -26.49 -18.19 13.57
C ASP A 174 -26.16 -18.52 12.08
N ALA A 175 -25.35 -17.69 11.41
CA ALA A 175 -24.80 -17.96 10.07
C ALA A 175 -23.29 -17.67 9.94
N GLY A 176 -22.55 -17.69 11.06
CA GLY A 176 -21.24 -17.05 11.23
C GLY A 176 -20.20 -17.36 10.16
N ASP A 177 -19.93 -18.64 9.85
CA ASP A 177 -18.84 -19.00 8.93
C ASP A 177 -19.12 -18.50 7.50
N ALA A 178 -20.29 -18.81 6.96
CA ALA A 178 -20.68 -18.44 5.60
C ALA A 178 -20.76 -16.91 5.40
N TYR A 179 -20.96 -16.15 6.47
CA TYR A 179 -20.91 -14.70 6.41
C TYR A 179 -19.47 -14.19 6.26
N PHE A 180 -18.55 -14.66 7.11
CA PHE A 180 -17.17 -14.19 7.12
C PHE A 180 -16.34 -14.72 5.93
N GLU A 181 -16.63 -15.93 5.43
CA GLU A 181 -15.96 -16.53 4.26
C GLU A 181 -16.06 -15.67 2.98
N ARG A 182 -17.04 -14.78 2.91
CA ARG A 182 -17.23 -13.86 1.78
C ARG A 182 -16.17 -12.77 1.69
N PHE A 183 -15.39 -12.58 2.75
CA PHE A 183 -14.44 -11.49 2.90
C PHE A 183 -13.05 -12.07 3.20
N PRO A 184 -12.31 -12.51 2.16
CA PRO A 184 -10.93 -12.95 2.36
C PRO A 184 -10.08 -11.78 2.88
N ARG A 185 -9.01 -12.09 3.62
CA ARG A 185 -8.09 -11.06 4.14
C ARG A 185 -8.80 -9.93 4.90
N SER A 186 -9.73 -10.28 5.79
CA SER A 186 -10.54 -9.28 6.51
C SER A 186 -9.97 -8.90 7.87
N ALA A 187 -10.26 -7.67 8.30
CA ALA A 187 -10.31 -7.26 9.70
C ALA A 187 -11.76 -7.31 10.19
N VAL A 188 -12.05 -8.22 11.12
CA VAL A 188 -13.37 -8.37 11.72
C VAL A 188 -13.45 -7.56 13.01
N VAL A 189 -14.43 -6.67 13.13
CA VAL A 189 -14.69 -5.89 14.35
C VAL A 189 -15.95 -6.41 15.02
N THR A 190 -15.84 -6.87 16.26
CA THR A 190 -16.99 -7.32 17.07
C THR A 190 -16.89 -6.81 18.49
N ARG A 191 -17.97 -6.87 19.26
CA ARG A 191 -17.95 -6.48 20.67
C ARG A 191 -17.31 -7.58 21.52
N ALA A 192 -16.54 -7.20 22.54
CA ALA A 192 -15.84 -8.15 23.41
C ALA A 192 -16.79 -9.16 24.09
N GLU A 193 -18.01 -8.74 24.44
CA GLU A 193 -19.02 -9.63 25.05
C GLU A 193 -19.66 -10.61 24.05
N LYS A 194 -19.50 -10.40 22.74
CA LYS A 194 -20.04 -11.27 21.67
C LYS A 194 -19.07 -12.38 21.33
N VAL A 195 -18.76 -13.20 22.33
CA VAL A 195 -17.80 -14.30 22.25
C VAL A 195 -18.18 -15.32 21.17
N ASP A 196 -19.47 -15.59 20.99
CA ASP A 196 -20.00 -16.48 19.96
C ASP A 196 -19.66 -15.99 18.53
N VAL A 197 -19.83 -14.68 18.28
CA VAL A 197 -19.49 -14.04 17.00
C VAL A 197 -17.98 -14.02 16.78
N ALA A 198 -17.20 -13.70 17.83
CA ALA A 198 -15.74 -13.70 17.77
C ALA A 198 -15.18 -15.09 17.45
N LEU A 199 -15.72 -16.14 18.07
CA LEU A 199 -15.34 -17.52 17.80
C LEU A 199 -15.74 -17.96 16.39
N ALA A 200 -16.91 -17.54 15.89
CA ALA A 200 -17.32 -17.82 14.52
C ALA A 200 -16.38 -17.15 13.50
N ALA A 201 -16.00 -15.88 13.73
CA ALA A 201 -14.99 -15.21 12.91
C ALA A 201 -13.65 -15.95 12.96
N LEU A 202 -13.19 -16.32 14.15
CA LEU A 202 -11.91 -17.01 14.33
C LEU A 202 -11.83 -18.34 13.56
N ARG A 203 -12.94 -19.02 13.30
CA ARG A 203 -12.95 -20.27 12.54
C ARG A 203 -12.55 -20.11 11.07
N VAL A 204 -12.74 -18.94 10.49
CA VAL A 204 -12.30 -18.63 9.12
C VAL A 204 -10.92 -17.93 9.10
N GLU A 205 -10.31 -17.76 10.27
CA GLU A 205 -9.02 -17.11 10.49
C GLU A 205 -8.83 -15.79 9.69
N PRO A 206 -9.59 -14.72 10.00
CA PRO A 206 -9.35 -13.40 9.43
C PRO A 206 -7.93 -12.93 9.79
N GLU A 207 -7.37 -11.98 9.03
CA GLU A 207 -6.03 -11.44 9.32
C GLU A 207 -6.02 -10.70 10.66
N CYS A 208 -7.14 -10.04 10.98
CA CYS A 208 -7.32 -9.32 12.23
C CYS A 208 -8.71 -9.58 12.82
N LEU A 209 -8.76 -9.82 14.12
CA LEU A 209 -9.99 -9.81 14.92
C LEU A 209 -9.87 -8.70 15.97
N ILE A 210 -10.77 -7.73 15.94
CA ILE A 210 -10.77 -6.54 16.80
C ILE A 210 -11.98 -6.63 17.74
N LEU A 211 -11.71 -6.78 19.03
CA LEU A 211 -12.71 -6.72 20.09
C LEU A 211 -12.90 -5.28 20.54
N SER A 212 -14.06 -4.72 20.30
CA SER A 212 -14.46 -3.37 20.72
C SER A 212 -15.15 -3.36 22.08
N GLY A 213 -15.19 -2.19 22.72
CA GLY A 213 -15.89 -1.93 23.98
C GLY A 213 -15.02 -2.05 25.23
N GLY A 214 -13.71 -2.30 25.08
CA GLY A 214 -12.73 -2.30 26.18
C GLY A 214 -12.93 -3.35 27.28
N GLY A 215 -13.90 -4.26 27.14
CA GLY A 215 -14.15 -5.33 28.11
C GLY A 215 -13.07 -6.40 28.08
N GLU A 216 -12.81 -7.04 29.22
CA GLU A 216 -11.87 -8.16 29.30
C GLU A 216 -12.35 -9.32 28.40
N PRO A 217 -11.53 -9.77 27.43
CA PRO A 217 -11.91 -10.87 26.54
C PRO A 217 -12.13 -12.17 27.29
N SER A 218 -13.01 -13.01 26.76
CA SER A 218 -13.21 -14.36 27.31
C SER A 218 -11.91 -15.16 27.32
N PRO A 219 -11.52 -15.78 28.45
CA PRO A 219 -10.38 -16.69 28.51
C PRO A 219 -10.46 -17.83 27.49
N TYR A 220 -11.67 -18.28 27.16
CA TYR A 220 -11.88 -19.29 26.13
C TYR A 220 -11.53 -18.77 24.73
N LEU A 221 -11.86 -17.52 24.40
CA LEU A 221 -11.42 -16.92 23.15
C LEU A 221 -9.89 -16.79 23.08
N LEU A 222 -9.25 -16.41 24.20
CA LEU A 222 -7.79 -16.31 24.33
C LEU A 222 -7.08 -17.67 24.17
N ASP A 223 -7.68 -18.75 24.68
CA ASP A 223 -7.19 -20.11 24.45
C ASP A 223 -7.29 -20.51 22.97
N ARG A 224 -8.42 -20.18 22.33
CA ARG A 224 -8.66 -20.52 20.92
C ARG A 224 -7.75 -19.75 19.96
N ILE A 225 -7.51 -18.47 20.19
CA ILE A 225 -6.61 -17.66 19.34
C ILE A 225 -5.17 -18.15 19.42
N ALA A 226 -4.74 -18.73 20.55
CA ALA A 226 -3.37 -19.25 20.70
C ALA A 226 -3.02 -20.37 19.70
N SER A 227 -4.03 -21.02 19.11
CA SER A 227 -3.85 -22.03 18.06
C SER A 227 -4.04 -21.50 16.64
N ALA A 228 -4.53 -20.27 16.47
CA ALA A 228 -4.72 -19.65 15.16
C ALA A 228 -3.38 -19.15 14.61
N ARG A 229 -3.17 -19.29 13.31
CA ARG A 229 -1.89 -18.88 12.68
C ARG A 229 -2.01 -17.51 12.03
N ARG A 230 -3.15 -17.21 11.41
CA ARG A 230 -3.32 -16.00 10.58
C ARG A 230 -3.92 -14.81 11.33
N THR A 231 -4.63 -15.06 12.43
CA THR A 231 -5.37 -13.99 13.11
C THR A 231 -4.55 -13.29 14.19
N THR A 232 -4.39 -11.98 14.03
CA THR A 232 -3.99 -11.09 15.13
C THR A 232 -5.23 -10.68 15.92
N LEU A 233 -5.18 -10.77 17.25
CA LEU A 233 -6.27 -10.37 18.14
C LEU A 233 -5.96 -9.05 18.82
N LEU A 234 -6.86 -8.08 18.63
CA LEU A 234 -6.78 -6.74 19.17
C LEU A 234 -7.96 -6.46 20.13
N LEU A 235 -7.71 -5.61 21.12
CA LEU A 235 -8.73 -5.05 22.02
C LEU A 235 -8.75 -3.54 21.89
N ALA A 236 -9.76 -3.02 21.20
CA ALA A 236 -9.97 -1.59 21.02
C ALA A 236 -10.64 -0.99 22.27
N PRO A 237 -10.21 0.20 22.73
CA PRO A 237 -10.78 0.85 23.91
C PRO A 237 -12.16 1.46 23.64
N GLU A 238 -12.44 1.87 22.39
CA GLU A 238 -13.74 2.45 22.03
C GLU A 238 -14.80 1.41 21.63
N GLY A 239 -16.04 1.88 21.43
CA GLY A 239 -17.14 1.06 20.91
C GLY A 239 -16.97 0.73 19.42
N THR A 240 -17.79 -0.21 18.93
CA THR A 240 -17.68 -0.72 17.56
C THR A 240 -17.73 0.37 16.48
N VAL A 241 -18.60 1.38 16.65
CA VAL A 241 -18.77 2.45 15.66
C VAL A 241 -17.53 3.34 15.60
N GLU A 242 -17.00 3.69 16.76
CA GLU A 242 -15.78 4.48 16.89
C GLU A 242 -14.57 3.73 16.32
N THR A 243 -14.38 2.46 16.74
CA THR A 243 -13.30 1.62 16.22
C THR A 243 -13.34 1.50 14.70
N VAL A 244 -14.52 1.26 14.11
CA VAL A 244 -14.67 1.17 12.64
C VAL A 244 -14.31 2.50 11.97
N ARG A 245 -14.80 3.62 12.50
CA ARG A 245 -14.49 4.95 11.95
C ARG A 245 -12.98 5.22 11.97
N ASP A 246 -12.32 4.87 13.06
CA ASP A 246 -10.89 5.12 13.24
C ASP A 246 -10.06 4.31 12.23
N ILE A 247 -10.42 3.04 11.99
CA ILE A 247 -9.70 2.19 11.05
C ILE A 247 -10.12 2.38 9.59
N GLU A 248 -11.36 2.77 9.28
CA GLU A 248 -11.81 3.04 7.90
C GLU A 248 -10.95 4.13 7.25
N GLY A 249 -10.54 5.12 8.04
CA GLY A 249 -9.63 6.16 7.58
C GLY A 249 -8.26 5.65 7.15
N SER A 250 -7.84 4.43 7.49
CA SER A 250 -6.55 3.91 7.06
C SER A 250 -6.53 3.45 5.60
N PHE A 251 -7.70 3.18 5.00
CA PHE A 251 -7.80 2.79 3.60
C PHE A 251 -7.36 3.93 2.68
N GLY A 252 -6.53 3.61 1.70
CA GLY A 252 -5.97 4.58 0.75
C GLY A 252 -4.89 5.50 1.32
N ARG A 253 -4.61 5.43 2.63
CA ARG A 253 -3.53 6.17 3.30
C ARG A 253 -2.44 5.26 3.89
N SER A 254 -2.63 3.95 3.82
CA SER A 254 -1.62 2.97 4.22
C SER A 254 -0.36 3.11 3.37
N ALA A 255 0.79 2.95 4.01
CA ALA A 255 2.07 2.91 3.32
C ALA A 255 2.09 1.77 2.27
N PHE A 256 2.85 2.02 1.20
CA PHE A 256 3.15 0.99 0.22
C PHE A 256 4.20 0.07 0.82
N ALA A 257 3.87 -1.20 1.02
CA ALA A 257 4.79 -2.20 1.54
C ALA A 257 4.33 -3.61 1.18
N GLY A 258 5.29 -4.51 0.99
CA GLY A 258 5.09 -5.93 0.77
C GLY A 258 4.94 -6.34 -0.71
N GLU A 259 5.37 -7.56 -0.99
CA GLU A 259 5.43 -8.13 -2.35
C GLU A 259 4.05 -8.15 -3.01
N ALA A 260 2.99 -8.49 -2.29
CA ALA A 260 1.63 -8.52 -2.83
C ALA A 260 1.16 -7.18 -3.41
N LYS A 261 1.55 -6.05 -2.79
CA LYS A 261 1.24 -4.72 -3.34
C LYS A 261 2.13 -4.39 -4.54
N ALA A 262 3.40 -4.84 -4.53
CA ALA A 262 4.34 -4.64 -5.61
C ALA A 262 3.95 -5.39 -6.89
N GLU A 263 3.60 -6.67 -6.77
CA GLU A 263 3.04 -7.47 -7.86
C GLU A 263 1.79 -6.82 -8.44
N ARG A 264 0.84 -6.45 -7.57
CA ARG A 264 -0.42 -5.83 -8.00
C ARG A 264 -0.22 -4.48 -8.70
N ALA A 265 0.70 -3.65 -8.19
CA ALA A 265 1.06 -2.40 -8.85
C ALA A 265 1.66 -2.67 -10.24
N GLY A 266 2.47 -3.72 -10.37
CA GLY A 266 3.03 -4.18 -11.63
C GLY A 266 1.98 -4.62 -12.66
N GLU A 267 0.99 -5.40 -12.24
CA GLU A 267 -0.14 -5.81 -13.09
C GLU A 267 -0.91 -4.61 -13.64
N LEU A 268 -1.26 -3.67 -12.76
CA LEU A 268 -1.97 -2.46 -13.15
C LEU A 268 -1.11 -1.57 -14.05
N MET A 269 0.19 -1.49 -13.78
CA MET A 269 1.13 -0.72 -14.60
C MET A 269 1.28 -1.31 -16.01
N ALA A 270 1.31 -2.63 -16.14
CA ALA A 270 1.35 -3.29 -17.44
C ALA A 270 0.10 -3.00 -18.30
N ALA A 271 -1.06 -2.80 -17.67
CA ALA A 271 -2.27 -2.38 -18.36
C ALA A 271 -2.29 -0.88 -18.71
N ALA A 272 -1.60 -0.03 -17.93
CA ALA A 272 -1.58 1.41 -18.11
C ALA A 272 -0.46 1.92 -19.03
N ILE A 273 0.68 1.23 -19.07
CA ILE A 273 1.87 1.62 -19.86
C ILE A 273 2.17 0.52 -20.89
N ASP A 274 1.81 0.80 -22.13
CA ASP A 274 2.16 -0.02 -23.29
C ASP A 274 3.66 0.12 -23.67
N ASP A 275 4.09 -0.67 -24.65
CA ASP A 275 5.50 -0.70 -25.08
C ASP A 275 5.96 0.63 -25.69
N GLU A 276 5.07 1.37 -26.37
CA GLU A 276 5.40 2.67 -26.97
C GLU A 276 5.61 3.74 -25.89
N THR A 277 4.69 3.80 -24.92
CA THR A 277 4.80 4.68 -23.76
C THR A 277 6.06 4.34 -22.97
N LEU A 278 6.31 3.05 -22.73
CA LEU A 278 7.52 2.60 -22.04
C LEU A 278 8.78 3.03 -22.81
N ALA A 279 8.83 2.86 -24.12
CA ALA A 279 9.95 3.30 -24.95
C ALA A 279 10.18 4.81 -24.88
N SER A 280 9.11 5.62 -24.86
CA SER A 280 9.22 7.08 -24.76
C SER A 280 9.77 7.56 -23.41
N LEU A 281 9.48 6.85 -22.31
CA LEU A 281 10.08 7.10 -20.99
C LEU A 281 11.59 6.87 -20.94
N LEU A 282 12.15 6.21 -21.96
CA LEU A 282 13.54 5.74 -21.97
C LEU A 282 14.36 6.36 -23.08
N ALA A 283 13.70 7.09 -23.97
CA ALA A 283 14.36 7.88 -24.98
C ALA A 283 15.19 8.99 -24.32
N ASP A 284 16.35 9.28 -24.91
CA ASP A 284 17.28 10.35 -24.48
C ASP A 284 16.67 11.75 -24.64
#